data_AF-A0A3M6G1K3-F1
#
_entry.id   AF-A0A3M6G1K3-F1
#
_cell.length_a   1.000
_cell.length_b   1.000
_cell.length_c   1.000
_cell.angle_alpha   90.00
_cell.angle_beta   90.00
_cell.angle_gamma   90.00
#
_symmetry.space_group_name_H-M   'P 1'
#
loop_
_entity.id
_entity.type
_entity.pdbx_description
1 polymer ?
#
loop_
_entity_poly.entity_id
_entity_poly.type
_entity_poly.pdbx_seq_one_letter_code
_entity_poly.pdbx_strand_id
1 'polypeptide(L)'
;MDHTETLWGKTPEQLLLTDQNGVVILTSNPEWRFRATRDLTDDEKKAIVAIQSYPTRDPRPLRIDEHAWLTQTQAIEETGWNVNILAPRALVDRQVRTVVAIGGAALLVLMLLLGLMMQRRRHYLDRIAFEAKARRELEMRVIERTSDLEGLNSRLRQEVLEREQAQQELVQAQDELVQTSKLTALGTMSASISHELNQPLAAIRSYAENAEVLLDHQRTEDARGNLKLISELTGRMA
;
A
#
# COMPACT_ATOMS: atom_id res chain seq x y z
N MET A 1 -21.09 -6.73 -87.41
CA MET A 1 -21.48 -6.48 -86.01
C MET A 1 -20.74 -7.38 -85.02
N ASP A 2 -19.94 -8.36 -85.47
CA ASP A 2 -19.28 -9.33 -84.56
C ASP A 2 -17.98 -8.84 -83.89
N HIS A 3 -17.35 -7.76 -84.40
CA HIS A 3 -16.05 -7.31 -83.88
C HIS A 3 -16.14 -6.51 -82.56
N THR A 4 -17.30 -5.87 -82.30
CA THR A 4 -17.54 -5.06 -81.09
C THR A 4 -17.82 -5.91 -79.85
N GLU A 5 -18.39 -7.12 -80.01
CA GLU A 5 -18.67 -8.03 -78.88
C GLU A 5 -17.37 -8.58 -78.25
N THR A 6 -16.33 -8.81 -79.04
CA THR A 6 -15.02 -9.30 -78.57
C THR A 6 -14.22 -8.29 -77.74
N LEU A 7 -14.48 -6.99 -77.87
CA LEU A 7 -13.78 -5.94 -77.10
C LEU A 7 -14.36 -5.77 -75.69
N TRP A 8 -15.61 -6.19 -75.45
CA TRP A 8 -16.33 -5.96 -74.19
C TRP A 8 -16.22 -7.09 -73.16
N GLY A 9 -15.67 -8.26 -73.52
CA GLY A 9 -15.61 -9.43 -72.64
C GLY A 9 -14.42 -9.50 -71.67
N LYS A 10 -13.57 -8.47 -71.57
CA LYS A 10 -12.32 -8.50 -70.78
C LYS A 10 -12.39 -7.74 -69.45
N THR A 11 -13.48 -7.04 -69.17
CA THR A 11 -13.71 -6.35 -67.90
C THR A 11 -14.63 -7.17 -67.01
N PRO A 12 -14.52 -7.05 -65.68
CA PRO A 12 -15.47 -7.67 -64.75
C PRO A 12 -16.89 -7.09 -64.89
N GLU A 13 -17.02 -5.93 -65.53
CA GLU A 13 -18.29 -5.28 -65.87
C GLU A 13 -18.97 -5.98 -67.05
N GLN A 14 -20.27 -6.25 -66.91
CA GLN A 14 -21.10 -6.79 -67.97
C GLN A 14 -21.96 -5.69 -68.57
N LEU A 15 -21.84 -5.50 -69.88
CA LEU A 15 -22.67 -4.55 -70.62
C LEU A 15 -23.82 -5.29 -71.31
N LEU A 16 -25.01 -4.69 -71.29
CA LEU A 16 -26.16 -5.09 -72.10
C LEU A 16 -26.89 -3.87 -72.65
N LEU A 17 -27.31 -3.97 -73.90
CA LEU A 17 -28.11 -2.97 -74.60
C LEU A 17 -29.52 -3.52 -74.77
N THR A 18 -30.51 -2.77 -74.29
CA THR A 18 -31.93 -3.13 -74.42
C THR A 18 -32.65 -2.18 -75.35
N ASP A 19 -33.55 -2.74 -76.15
CA ASP A 19 -34.52 -2.00 -76.96
C ASP A 19 -35.55 -1.25 -76.08
N GLN A 20 -36.42 -0.45 -76.72
CA GLN A 20 -37.54 0.25 -76.09
C GLN A 20 -38.48 -0.70 -75.32
N ASN A 21 -38.58 -1.95 -75.76
CA ASN A 21 -39.37 -3.00 -75.10
C ASN A 21 -38.63 -3.69 -73.94
N GLY A 22 -37.36 -3.40 -73.68
CA GLY A 22 -36.57 -4.08 -72.63
C GLY A 22 -36.00 -5.44 -73.06
N VAL A 23 -35.97 -5.72 -74.37
CA VAL A 23 -35.33 -6.92 -74.94
C VAL A 23 -33.85 -6.65 -75.18
N VAL A 24 -32.98 -7.55 -74.71
CA VAL A 24 -31.53 -7.44 -74.87
C VAL A 24 -31.12 -7.72 -76.32
N ILE A 25 -30.56 -6.73 -77.00
CA ILE A 25 -30.10 -6.82 -78.39
C ILE A 25 -28.61 -7.19 -78.45
N LEU A 26 -27.78 -6.46 -77.70
CA LEU A 26 -26.33 -6.64 -77.64
C LEU A 26 -25.94 -6.86 -76.18
N THR A 27 -25.03 -7.80 -75.93
CA THR A 27 -24.56 -8.09 -74.57
C THR A 27 -23.18 -8.71 -74.60
N SER A 28 -22.41 -8.41 -73.56
CA SER A 28 -21.12 -9.07 -73.28
C SER A 28 -21.26 -10.54 -72.84
N ASN A 29 -22.46 -10.97 -72.43
CA ASN A 29 -22.74 -12.36 -72.05
C ASN A 29 -23.70 -13.01 -73.06
N PRO A 30 -23.25 -14.00 -73.86
CA PRO A 30 -24.05 -14.58 -74.93
C PRO A 30 -25.33 -15.26 -74.44
N GLU A 31 -25.40 -15.70 -73.18
CA GLU A 31 -26.60 -16.34 -72.62
C GLU A 31 -27.77 -15.38 -72.38
N TRP A 32 -27.50 -14.07 -72.36
CA TRP A 32 -28.48 -13.03 -72.05
C TRP A 32 -29.09 -12.39 -73.29
N ARG A 33 -28.56 -12.70 -74.47
CA ARG A 33 -29.05 -12.18 -75.75
C ARG A 33 -30.50 -12.62 -75.99
N PHE A 34 -31.34 -11.69 -76.43
CA PHE A 34 -32.77 -11.89 -76.69
C PHE A 34 -33.60 -12.30 -75.46
N ARG A 35 -33.14 -11.99 -74.25
CA ARG A 35 -33.94 -12.08 -73.03
C ARG A 35 -34.57 -10.75 -72.68
N ALA A 36 -35.66 -10.78 -71.92
CA ALA A 36 -36.35 -9.58 -71.46
C ALA A 36 -35.90 -9.22 -70.04
N THR A 37 -35.47 -7.97 -69.80
CA THR A 37 -35.07 -7.49 -68.46
C THR A 37 -36.26 -7.18 -67.55
N ARG A 38 -37.47 -7.11 -68.12
CA ARG A 38 -38.75 -6.95 -67.42
C ARG A 38 -39.76 -7.95 -67.96
N ASP A 39 -40.83 -8.17 -67.20
CA ASP A 39 -41.97 -8.94 -67.70
C ASP A 39 -42.67 -8.16 -68.82
N LEU A 40 -42.81 -8.81 -69.97
CA LEU A 40 -43.48 -8.26 -71.15
C LEU A 40 -44.95 -8.62 -71.12
N THR A 41 -45.80 -7.65 -71.42
CA THR A 41 -47.24 -7.86 -71.61
C THR A 41 -47.52 -8.66 -72.89
N ASP A 42 -48.66 -9.32 -72.95
CA ASP A 42 -49.03 -10.15 -74.11
C ASP A 42 -49.14 -9.35 -75.41
N ASP A 43 -49.42 -8.05 -75.33
CA ASP A 43 -49.47 -7.15 -76.49
C ASP A 43 -48.07 -6.75 -76.96
N GLU A 44 -47.12 -6.52 -76.04
CA GLU A 44 -45.71 -6.29 -76.37
C GLU A 44 -45.07 -7.52 -77.02
N LYS A 45 -45.38 -8.73 -76.53
CA LYS A 45 -44.92 -9.99 -77.13
C LYS A 45 -45.42 -10.15 -78.58
N LYS A 46 -46.69 -9.81 -78.84
CA LYS A 46 -47.26 -9.83 -80.20
C LYS A 46 -46.59 -8.79 -81.11
N ALA A 47 -46.31 -7.59 -80.60
CA ALA A 47 -45.61 -6.54 -81.35
C ALA A 47 -44.17 -6.96 -81.72
N ILE A 48 -43.45 -7.61 -80.80
CA ILE A 48 -42.09 -8.14 -81.03
C ILE A 48 -42.11 -9.22 -82.12
N VAL A 49 -43.12 -10.10 -82.13
CA VAL A 49 -43.29 -11.16 -83.14
C VAL A 49 -43.65 -10.58 -84.53
N ALA A 50 -44.41 -9.49 -84.59
CA ALA A 50 -44.83 -8.86 -85.83
C ALA A 50 -43.69 -8.14 -86.57
N ILE A 51 -42.67 -7.67 -85.86
CA ILE A 51 -41.61 -6.81 -86.40
C ILE A 51 -40.45 -7.60 -87.06
N GLN A 52 -40.41 -8.94 -86.97
CA GLN A 52 -39.39 -9.83 -87.60
C GLN A 52 -37.90 -9.52 -87.32
N SER A 53 -37.57 -8.48 -86.55
CA SER A 53 -36.20 -8.08 -86.20
C SER A 53 -35.51 -9.00 -85.18
N TYR A 54 -36.24 -9.98 -84.61
CA TYR A 54 -35.72 -10.88 -83.57
C TYR A 54 -35.87 -12.36 -83.98
N PRO A 55 -34.82 -13.19 -83.83
CA PRO A 55 -34.88 -14.62 -84.16
C PRO A 55 -35.66 -15.46 -83.14
N THR A 56 -36.03 -14.89 -81.98
CA THR A 56 -36.74 -15.60 -80.90
C THR A 56 -38.17 -15.07 -80.75
N ARG A 57 -39.16 -15.98 -80.72
CA ARG A 57 -40.59 -15.65 -80.63
C ARG A 57 -41.11 -15.45 -79.20
N ASP A 58 -40.33 -15.87 -78.20
CA ASP A 58 -40.68 -15.74 -76.77
C ASP A 58 -39.41 -15.45 -75.95
N PRO A 59 -39.06 -14.18 -75.70
CA PRO A 59 -37.89 -13.84 -74.90
C PRO A 59 -38.12 -14.25 -73.44
N ARG A 60 -37.30 -15.16 -72.92
CA ARG A 60 -37.35 -15.55 -71.50
C ARG A 60 -36.94 -14.38 -70.59
N PRO A 61 -37.50 -14.25 -69.38
CA PRO A 61 -37.09 -13.20 -68.45
C PRO A 61 -35.64 -13.42 -67.98
N LEU A 62 -34.87 -12.34 -67.94
CA LEU A 62 -33.53 -12.28 -67.36
C LEU A 62 -33.65 -11.76 -65.93
N ARG A 63 -33.40 -12.63 -64.94
CA ARG A 63 -33.36 -12.23 -63.52
C ARG A 63 -31.94 -11.84 -63.16
N ILE A 64 -31.70 -10.55 -63.06
CA ILE A 64 -30.42 -9.99 -62.58
C ILE A 64 -30.54 -9.80 -61.07
N ASP A 65 -29.60 -10.34 -60.30
CA ASP A 65 -29.57 -10.14 -58.85
C ASP A 65 -29.07 -8.73 -58.51
N GLU A 66 -29.99 -7.88 -58.05
CA GLU A 66 -29.70 -6.49 -57.65
C GLU A 66 -28.70 -6.38 -56.48
N HIS A 67 -28.47 -7.46 -55.73
CA HIS A 67 -27.50 -7.49 -54.62
C HIS A 67 -26.09 -7.86 -55.10
N ALA A 68 -25.97 -8.58 -56.22
CA ALA A 68 -24.68 -8.99 -56.76
C ALA A 68 -24.07 -7.94 -57.70
N TRP A 69 -24.90 -7.09 -58.30
CA TRP A 69 -24.51 -6.13 -59.34
C TRP A 69 -24.87 -4.68 -58.99
N LEU A 70 -23.99 -3.75 -59.35
CA LEU A 70 -24.32 -2.33 -59.46
C LEU A 70 -24.73 -2.07 -60.90
N THR A 71 -26.00 -1.71 -61.10
CA THR A 71 -26.55 -1.43 -62.43
C THR A 71 -26.59 0.07 -62.66
N GLN A 72 -26.01 0.52 -63.77
CA GLN A 72 -26.13 1.89 -64.25
C GLN A 72 -26.79 1.87 -65.63
N THR A 73 -27.92 2.55 -65.78
CA THR A 73 -28.68 2.64 -67.04
C THR A 73 -28.51 4.03 -67.64
N GLN A 74 -28.10 4.08 -68.90
CA GLN A 74 -28.00 5.32 -69.68
C GLN A 74 -28.83 5.19 -70.97
N ALA A 75 -29.73 6.15 -71.19
CA ALA A 75 -30.54 6.20 -72.41
C ALA A 75 -29.77 6.87 -73.55
N ILE A 76 -29.89 6.31 -74.76
CA ILE A 76 -29.38 6.91 -75.99
C ILE A 76 -30.53 7.70 -76.62
N GLU A 77 -30.50 9.02 -76.47
CA GLU A 77 -31.60 9.93 -76.87
C GLU A 77 -31.98 9.83 -78.36
N GLU A 78 -31.04 9.46 -79.23
CA GLU A 78 -31.28 9.33 -80.68
C GLU A 78 -32.06 8.06 -81.09
N THR A 79 -32.04 7.00 -80.28
CA THR A 79 -32.62 5.67 -80.65
C THR A 79 -33.68 5.17 -79.66
N GLY A 80 -33.75 5.76 -78.47
CA GLY A 80 -34.60 5.28 -77.38
C GLY A 80 -34.11 3.98 -76.75
N TRP A 81 -32.89 3.55 -77.06
CA TRP A 81 -32.27 2.36 -76.46
C TRP A 81 -31.60 2.67 -75.14
N ASN A 82 -31.57 1.67 -74.25
CA ASN A 82 -30.94 1.79 -72.94
C ASN A 82 -29.69 0.91 -72.88
N VAL A 83 -28.55 1.52 -72.56
CA VAL A 83 -27.30 0.84 -72.22
C VAL A 83 -27.29 0.60 -70.72
N ASN A 84 -27.15 -0.65 -70.30
CA ASN A 84 -27.02 -1.04 -68.91
C ASN A 84 -25.62 -1.59 -68.67
N ILE A 85 -24.91 -1.02 -67.70
CA ILE A 85 -23.59 -1.45 -67.23
C ILE A 85 -23.77 -2.10 -65.87
N LEU A 86 -23.32 -3.34 -65.73
CA LEU A 86 -23.41 -4.14 -64.51
C LEU A 86 -22.01 -4.39 -63.94
N ALA A 87 -21.66 -3.73 -62.84
CA ALA A 87 -20.39 -3.95 -62.15
C ALA A 87 -20.58 -4.90 -60.94
N PRO A 88 -19.73 -5.93 -60.75
CA PRO A 88 -19.91 -6.86 -59.64
C PRO A 88 -19.55 -6.23 -58.29
N ARG A 89 -20.47 -6.25 -57.32
CA ARG A 89 -20.26 -5.70 -55.96
C ARG A 89 -19.20 -6.48 -55.16
N ALA A 90 -18.99 -7.75 -55.50
CA ALA A 90 -18.03 -8.63 -54.83
C ALA A 90 -16.58 -8.11 -54.85
N LEU A 91 -16.20 -7.27 -55.82
CA LEU A 91 -14.87 -6.65 -55.88
C LEU A 91 -14.68 -5.61 -54.76
N VAL A 92 -15.74 -4.91 -54.37
CA VAL A 92 -15.72 -3.87 -53.32
C VAL A 92 -15.94 -4.50 -51.94
N ASP A 93 -16.89 -5.43 -51.83
CA ASP A 93 -17.28 -6.00 -50.53
C ASP A 93 -16.15 -6.78 -49.84
N ARG A 94 -15.28 -7.46 -50.61
CA ARG A 94 -14.13 -8.19 -50.03
C ARG A 94 -13.12 -7.25 -49.35
N GLN A 95 -12.88 -6.09 -49.94
CA GLN A 95 -11.95 -5.11 -49.38
C GLN A 95 -12.55 -4.45 -48.14
N VAL A 96 -13.83 -4.05 -48.22
CA VAL A 96 -14.56 -3.44 -47.09
C VAL A 96 -14.60 -4.39 -45.88
N ARG A 97 -14.93 -5.68 -46.08
CA ARG A 97 -14.96 -6.66 -44.98
C ARG A 97 -13.60 -6.85 -44.30
N THR A 98 -12.51 -6.84 -45.05
CA THR A 98 -11.16 -7.00 -44.49
C THR A 98 -10.77 -5.78 -43.64
N VAL A 99 -11.04 -4.56 -44.14
CA VAL A 99 -10.78 -3.32 -43.40
C VAL A 99 -11.62 -3.26 -42.12
N VAL A 100 -12.91 -3.61 -42.19
CA VAL A 100 -13.79 -3.66 -41.01
C VAL A 100 -13.30 -4.70 -40.00
N ALA A 101 -12.87 -5.88 -40.45
CA ALA A 101 -12.33 -6.92 -39.58
C ALA A 101 -11.04 -6.47 -38.87
N ILE A 102 -10.11 -5.82 -39.58
CA ILE A 102 -8.88 -5.27 -39.01
C ILE A 102 -9.21 -4.16 -37.99
N GLY A 103 -10.12 -3.25 -38.33
CA GLY A 103 -10.57 -2.19 -37.41
C GLY A 103 -11.21 -2.76 -36.15
N GLY A 104 -12.07 -3.77 -36.29
CA GLY A 104 -12.69 -4.48 -35.16
C GLY A 104 -11.65 -5.20 -34.29
N ALA A 105 -10.69 -5.90 -34.91
CA ALA A 105 -9.60 -6.55 -34.18
C ALA A 105 -8.73 -5.54 -33.42
N ALA A 106 -8.39 -4.40 -34.05
CA ALA A 106 -7.64 -3.33 -33.41
C ALA A 106 -8.41 -2.72 -32.22
N LEU A 107 -9.72 -2.51 -32.35
CA LEU A 107 -10.57 -2.03 -31.27
C LEU A 107 -10.61 -3.03 -30.10
N LEU A 108 -10.73 -4.33 -30.38
CA LEU A 108 -10.71 -5.38 -29.35
C LEU A 108 -9.36 -5.44 -28.63
N VAL A 109 -8.25 -5.32 -29.36
CA VAL A 109 -6.91 -5.25 -28.76
C VAL A 109 -6.78 -4.00 -27.89
N LEU A 110 -7.27 -2.85 -28.35
CA LEU A 110 -7.27 -1.61 -27.58
C LEU A 110 -8.10 -1.73 -26.29
N MET A 111 -9.30 -2.32 -26.36
CA MET A 111 -10.14 -2.59 -25.19
C MET A 111 -9.46 -3.57 -24.22
N LEU A 112 -8.80 -4.61 -24.74
CA LEU A 112 -8.05 -5.56 -23.92
C LEU A 112 -6.88 -4.88 -23.21
N LEU A 113 -6.10 -4.05 -23.91
CA LEU A 113 -4.99 -3.30 -23.33
C LEU A 113 -5.47 -2.30 -22.27
N LEU A 114 -6.57 -1.58 -22.53
CA LEU A 114 -7.19 -0.69 -21.55
C LEU A 114 -7.68 -1.47 -20.33
N GLY A 115 -8.33 -2.61 -20.53
CA GLY A 115 -8.77 -3.51 -19.46
C GLY A 115 -7.60 -3.99 -18.58
N LEU A 116 -6.51 -4.47 -19.21
CA LEU A 116 -5.30 -4.90 -18.49
C LEU A 116 -4.62 -3.73 -17.76
N MET A 117 -4.58 -2.55 -18.36
CA MET A 117 -4.04 -1.35 -17.72
C MET A 117 -4.89 -0.95 -16.50
N MET A 118 -6.22 -0.97 -16.62
CA MET A 118 -7.14 -0.70 -15.51
C MET A 118 -7.02 -1.75 -14.41
N GLN A 119 -6.87 -3.03 -14.77
CA GLN A 119 -6.67 -4.12 -13.82
C GLN A 119 -5.35 -3.97 -13.06
N ARG A 120 -4.24 -3.69 -13.76
CA ARG A 120 -2.94 -3.40 -13.12
C ARG A 120 -3.03 -2.18 -12.21
N ARG A 121 -3.69 -1.12 -12.65
CA ARG A 121 -3.85 0.11 -11.87
C ARG A 121 -4.64 -0.13 -10.59
N ARG A 122 -5.72 -0.92 -10.63
CA ARG A 122 -6.51 -1.28 -9.44
C ARG A 122 -5.65 -2.01 -8.40
N HIS A 123 -4.95 -3.07 -8.81
CA HIS A 123 -4.09 -3.82 -7.90
C HIS A 123 -2.95 -2.99 -7.30
N TYR A 124 -2.38 -2.06 -8.06
CA TYR A 124 -1.34 -1.17 -7.57
C TYR A 124 -1.84 -0.24 -6.45
N LEU A 125 -3.04 0.35 -6.63
CA LEU A 125 -3.64 1.23 -5.63
C LEU A 125 -4.01 0.50 -4.34
N ASP A 126 -4.52 -0.73 -4.44
CA ASP A 126 -4.87 -1.54 -3.27
C ASP A 126 -3.65 -1.87 -2.40
N ARG A 127 -2.49 -2.14 -3.04
CA ARG A 127 -1.22 -2.38 -2.33
C ARG A 127 -0.77 -1.15 -1.55
N ILE A 128 -0.83 0.03 -2.15
CA ILE A 128 -0.48 1.29 -1.48
C ILE A 128 -1.41 1.54 -0.28
N ALA A 129 -2.71 1.30 -0.44
CA ALA A 129 -3.67 1.47 0.65
C ALA A 129 -3.40 0.51 1.82
N PHE A 130 -3.02 -0.73 1.53
CA PHE A 130 -2.65 -1.72 2.54
C PHE A 130 -1.35 -1.34 3.26
N GLU A 131 -0.31 -0.96 2.51
CA GLU A 131 0.96 -0.49 3.09
C GLU A 131 0.78 0.76 3.95
N ALA A 132 -0.05 1.70 3.52
CA ALA A 132 -0.35 2.91 4.28
C ALA A 132 -1.06 2.59 5.60
N LYS A 133 -1.98 1.63 5.63
CA LYS A 133 -2.63 1.17 6.87
C LYS A 133 -1.62 0.50 7.81
N ALA A 134 -0.82 -0.43 7.28
CA ALA A 134 0.21 -1.13 8.05
C ALA A 134 1.24 -0.15 8.66
N ARG A 135 1.68 0.85 7.89
CA ARG A 135 2.57 1.91 8.39
C ARG A 135 1.94 2.72 9.51
N ARG A 136 0.68 3.17 9.34
CA ARG A 136 -0.04 3.91 10.40
C ARG A 136 -0.19 3.10 11.68
N GLU A 137 -0.52 1.81 11.58
CA GLU A 137 -0.61 0.94 12.75
C GLU A 137 0.75 0.74 13.44
N LEU A 138 1.83 0.68 12.67
CA LEU A 138 3.18 0.59 13.22
C LEU A 138 3.58 1.91 13.90
N GLU A 139 3.32 3.05 13.26
CA GLU A 139 3.57 4.39 13.82
C GLU A 139 2.82 4.58 15.14
N MET A 140 1.53 4.22 15.19
CA MET A 140 0.73 4.26 16.42
C MET A 140 1.32 3.38 17.52
N ARG A 141 1.71 2.15 17.19
CA ARG A 141 2.37 1.24 18.15
C ARG A 141 3.71 1.79 18.63
N VAL A 142 4.49 2.41 17.75
CA VAL A 142 5.76 3.04 18.12
C VAL A 142 5.53 4.20 19.09
N ILE A 143 4.54 5.06 18.82
CA ILE A 143 4.18 6.17 19.71
C ILE A 143 3.72 5.65 21.07
N GLU A 144 2.82 4.67 21.09
CA GLU A 144 2.32 4.03 22.32
C GLU A 144 3.48 3.45 23.15
N ARG A 145 4.32 2.62 22.52
CA ARG A 145 5.47 2.00 23.20
C ARG A 145 6.51 3.02 23.66
N THR A 146 6.73 4.08 22.90
CA THR A 146 7.65 5.15 23.30
C THR A 146 7.11 5.89 24.51
N SER A 147 5.82 6.22 24.51
CA SER A 147 5.17 6.87 25.66
C SER A 147 5.18 5.97 26.91
N ASP A 148 4.90 4.68 26.75
CA ASP A 148 4.99 3.70 27.84
C ASP A 148 6.41 3.60 28.42
N LEU A 149 7.42 3.52 27.55
CA LEU A 149 8.82 3.45 27.95
C LEU A 149 9.29 4.73 28.64
N GLU A 150 8.91 5.90 28.13
CA GLU A 150 9.20 7.17 28.78
C GLU A 150 8.53 7.26 30.16
N GLY A 151 7.27 6.82 30.27
CA GLY A 151 6.55 6.75 31.54
C GLY A 151 7.23 5.81 32.54
N LEU A 152 7.61 4.61 32.11
CA LEU A 152 8.35 3.65 32.93
C LEU A 152 9.73 4.17 33.34
N ASN A 153 10.46 4.80 32.41
CA ASN A 153 11.79 5.36 32.69
C ASN A 153 11.70 6.48 33.73
N SER A 154 10.71 7.36 33.61
CA SER A 154 10.46 8.42 34.58
C SER A 154 10.17 7.85 35.98
N ARG A 155 9.30 6.82 36.07
CA ARG A 155 9.01 6.13 37.34
C ARG A 155 10.24 5.46 37.94
N LEU A 156 11.03 4.78 37.11
CA LEU A 156 12.25 4.11 37.56
C LEU A 156 13.27 5.13 38.08
N ARG A 157 13.42 6.28 37.41
CA ARG A 157 14.29 7.37 37.90
C ARG A 157 13.82 7.89 39.25
N GLN A 158 12.51 8.05 39.43
CA GLN A 158 11.95 8.48 40.70
C GLN A 158 12.22 7.47 41.82
N GLU A 159 12.00 6.18 41.56
CA GLU A 159 12.27 5.10 42.52
C GLU A 159 13.76 5.01 42.89
N VAL A 160 14.65 5.22 41.91
CA VAL A 160 16.11 5.28 42.16
C VAL A 160 16.45 6.45 43.09
N LEU A 161 15.92 7.65 42.83
CA LEU A 161 16.16 8.83 43.68
C LEU A 161 15.64 8.63 45.10
N GLU A 162 14.43 8.08 45.25
CA GLU A 162 13.85 7.77 46.56
C GLU A 162 14.70 6.75 47.32
N ARG A 163 15.19 5.72 46.62
CA ARG A 163 16.06 4.70 47.20
C ARG A 163 17.42 5.28 47.62
N GLU A 164 18.02 6.13 46.81
CA GLU A 164 19.29 6.80 47.14
C GLU A 164 19.14 7.68 48.38
N GLN A 165 18.04 8.44 48.48
CA GLN A 165 17.77 9.26 49.64
C GLN A 165 17.56 8.41 50.91
N ALA A 166 16.74 7.36 50.84
CA ALA A 166 16.53 6.46 51.97
C ALA A 166 17.84 5.77 52.41
N GLN A 167 18.70 5.43 51.46
CA GLN A 167 20.01 4.85 51.76
C GLN A 167 20.93 5.88 52.46
N GLN A 168 20.90 7.14 52.05
CA GLN A 168 21.68 8.20 52.67
C GLN A 168 21.20 8.49 54.11
N GLU A 169 19.88 8.54 54.32
CA GLU A 169 19.28 8.69 55.65
C GLU A 169 19.66 7.52 56.56
N LEU A 170 19.64 6.29 56.04
CA LEU A 170 20.06 5.11 56.79
C LEU A 170 21.53 5.16 57.20
N VAL A 171 22.42 5.63 56.32
CA VAL A 171 23.84 5.80 56.63
C VAL A 171 24.04 6.87 57.72
N GLN A 172 23.36 8.01 57.62
CA GLN A 172 23.43 9.06 58.64
C GLN A 172 22.94 8.57 60.00
N ALA A 173 21.80 7.86 60.05
CA ALA A 173 21.27 7.30 61.29
C ALA A 173 22.22 6.28 61.91
N GLN A 174 22.90 5.45 61.10
CA GLN A 174 23.91 4.52 61.61
C GLN A 174 25.12 5.26 62.20
N ASP A 175 25.61 6.31 61.54
CA ASP A 175 26.73 7.11 62.04
C ASP A 175 26.39 7.80 63.36
N GLU A 176 25.18 8.36 63.47
CA GLU A 176 24.66 8.94 64.72
C GLU A 176 24.59 7.90 65.84
N LEU A 177 24.03 6.71 65.57
CA LEU A 177 23.96 5.61 66.55
C LEU A 177 25.36 5.17 67.01
N VAL A 178 26.32 5.05 66.09
CA VAL A 178 27.71 4.73 66.43
C VAL A 178 28.32 5.81 67.31
N GLN A 179 28.06 7.09 67.02
CA GLN A 179 28.57 8.20 67.82
C GLN A 179 27.95 8.23 69.22
N THR A 180 26.63 8.04 69.34
CA THR A 180 25.93 7.94 70.63
C THR A 180 26.46 6.74 71.42
N SER A 181 26.62 5.57 70.79
CA SER A 181 27.17 4.38 71.43
C SER A 181 28.58 4.63 72.01
N LYS A 182 29.46 5.28 71.23
CA LYS A 182 30.80 5.69 71.71
C LYS A 182 30.72 6.63 72.91
N LEU A 183 29.85 7.64 72.87
CA LEU A 183 29.67 8.59 73.98
C LEU A 183 29.11 7.91 75.24
N THR A 184 28.15 7.00 75.11
CA THR A 184 27.61 6.24 76.24
C THR A 184 28.68 5.32 76.84
N ALA A 185 29.46 4.62 76.02
CA ALA A 185 30.58 3.80 76.49
C ALA A 185 31.62 4.64 77.23
N LEU A 186 32.01 5.79 76.67
CA LEU A 186 32.93 6.72 77.34
C LEU A 186 32.34 7.29 78.64
N GLY A 187 31.05 7.63 78.67
CA GLY A 187 30.38 8.14 79.87
C GLY A 187 30.28 7.10 80.98
N THR A 188 29.91 5.87 80.64
CA THR A 188 29.84 4.75 81.60
C THR A 188 31.22 4.38 82.13
N MET A 189 32.24 4.29 81.27
CA MET A 189 33.62 4.07 81.70
C MET A 189 34.14 5.24 82.55
N SER A 190 33.88 6.50 82.19
CA SER A 190 34.30 7.67 82.98
C SER A 190 33.63 7.73 84.35
N ALA A 191 32.36 7.33 84.44
CA ALA A 191 31.66 7.21 85.71
C ALA A 191 32.23 6.08 86.56
N SER A 192 32.54 4.92 85.96
CA SER A 192 33.24 3.81 86.66
C SER A 192 34.60 4.27 87.18
N ILE A 193 35.43 4.89 86.32
CA ILE A 193 36.76 5.41 86.69
C ILE A 193 36.62 6.45 87.80
N SER A 194 35.67 7.38 87.71
CA SER A 194 35.44 8.39 88.75
C SER A 194 35.01 7.75 90.08
N HIS A 195 34.20 6.70 90.03
CA HIS A 195 33.80 5.95 91.22
C HIS A 195 34.99 5.18 91.82
N GLU A 196 35.79 4.53 90.98
CA GLU A 196 37.01 3.82 91.37
C GLU A 196 38.11 4.74 91.89
N LEU A 197 38.22 5.97 91.40
CA LEU A 197 39.17 6.98 91.90
C LEU A 197 38.69 7.65 93.20
N ASN A 198 37.39 7.87 93.35
CA ASN A 198 36.84 8.46 94.57
C ASN A 198 36.96 7.54 95.79
N GLN A 199 36.95 6.21 95.59
CA GLN A 199 37.13 5.23 96.68
C GLN A 199 38.46 5.38 97.43
N PRO A 200 39.63 5.31 96.78
CA PRO A 200 40.92 5.49 97.46
C PRO A 200 41.13 6.92 97.94
N LEU A 201 40.62 7.94 97.23
CA LEU A 201 40.68 9.33 97.70
C LEU A 201 39.90 9.54 99.00
N ALA A 202 38.72 8.94 99.13
CA ALA A 202 37.94 8.99 100.37
C ALA A 202 38.69 8.30 101.53
N ALA A 203 39.34 7.17 101.25
CA ALA A 203 40.20 6.49 102.23
C ALA A 203 41.40 7.37 102.64
N ILE A 204 42.11 7.97 101.68
CA ILE A 204 43.22 8.90 101.92
C ILE A 204 42.77 10.07 102.79
N ARG A 205 41.63 10.70 102.45
CA ARG A 205 41.08 11.81 103.23
C ARG A 205 40.77 11.39 104.67
N SER A 206 40.10 10.25 104.86
CA SER A 206 39.78 9.75 106.20
C SER A 206 41.04 9.43 107.02
N TYR A 207 42.08 8.83 106.42
CA TYR A 207 43.34 8.61 107.12
C TYR A 207 44.06 9.92 107.47
N ALA A 208 43.97 10.94 106.62
CA ALA A 208 44.57 12.24 106.86
C ALA A 208 43.87 12.97 108.02
N GLU A 209 42.54 13.04 108.01
CA GLU A 209 41.72 13.61 109.09
C GLU A 209 41.99 12.89 110.42
N ASN A 210 42.04 11.56 110.41
CA ASN A 210 42.38 10.78 111.60
C ASN A 210 43.82 11.03 112.08
N ALA A 211 44.78 11.24 111.17
CA ALA A 211 46.15 11.56 111.54
C ALA A 211 46.25 12.94 112.23
N GLU A 212 45.52 13.95 111.75
CA GLU A 212 45.43 15.26 112.44
C GLU A 212 44.88 15.11 113.86
N VAL A 213 43.74 14.42 114.04
CA VAL A 213 43.14 14.20 115.36
C VAL A 213 44.08 13.44 116.31
N LEU A 214 44.81 12.44 115.80
CA LEU A 214 45.79 11.69 116.59
C LEU A 214 46.99 12.55 117.00
N LEU A 215 47.45 13.46 116.13
CA LEU A 215 48.51 14.43 116.44
C LEU A 215 48.07 15.42 117.53
N ASP A 216 46.84 15.92 117.47
CA ASP A 216 46.27 16.81 118.50
C ASP A 216 46.24 16.15 119.89
N HIS A 217 46.09 14.82 119.94
CA HIS A 217 46.11 14.02 121.16
C HIS A 217 47.52 13.49 121.54
N GLN A 218 48.60 14.00 120.92
CA GLN A 218 50.00 13.58 121.15
C GLN A 218 50.30 12.09 120.86
N ARG A 219 49.46 11.41 120.06
CA ARG A 219 49.67 10.01 119.64
C ARG A 219 50.45 9.92 118.33
N THR A 220 51.71 10.34 118.36
CA THR A 220 52.53 10.56 117.16
C THR A 220 52.84 9.28 116.35
N GLU A 221 53.04 8.13 117.02
CA GLU A 221 53.29 6.86 116.34
C GLU A 221 52.07 6.35 115.54
N ASP A 222 50.87 6.46 116.11
CA ASP A 222 49.63 6.08 115.43
C ASP A 222 49.35 6.99 114.23
N ALA A 223 49.61 8.30 114.36
CA ALA A 223 49.51 9.25 113.25
C ALA A 223 50.50 8.92 112.12
N ARG A 224 51.75 8.54 112.45
CA ARG A 224 52.75 8.09 111.48
C ARG A 224 52.28 6.83 110.74
N GLY A 225 51.58 5.94 111.42
CA GLY A 225 50.93 4.77 110.81
C GLY A 225 49.91 5.14 109.73
N ASN A 226 49.00 6.09 110.03
CA ASN A 226 48.03 6.59 109.05
C ASN A 226 48.71 7.26 107.84
N LEU A 227 49.75 8.07 108.06
CA LEU A 227 50.51 8.69 106.96
C LEU A 227 51.20 7.65 106.07
N LYS A 228 51.66 6.53 106.65
CA LYS A 228 52.23 5.42 105.89
C LYS A 228 51.17 4.69 105.06
N LEU A 229 49.97 4.47 105.61
CA LEU A 229 48.82 3.90 104.88
C LEU A 229 48.41 4.79 103.70
N ILE A 230 48.41 6.11 103.88
CA ILE A 230 48.21 7.06 102.77
C ILE A 230 49.28 6.86 101.69
N SER A 231 50.57 6.87 102.07
CA SER A 231 51.66 6.68 101.09
C SER A 231 51.56 5.36 100.33
N GLU A 232 51.13 4.28 100.98
CA GLU A 232 50.91 2.98 100.33
C GLU A 232 49.70 3.01 99.39
N LEU A 233 48.59 3.63 99.78
CA LEU A 233 47.40 3.78 98.93
C LEU A 233 47.71 4.59 97.67
N THR A 234 48.40 5.71 97.82
CA THR A 234 48.81 6.55 96.67
C THR A 234 49.79 5.80 95.76
N GLY A 235 50.69 4.99 96.33
CA GLY A 235 51.64 4.17 95.57
C GLY A 235 50.99 3.01 94.80
N ARG A 236 49.80 2.54 95.21
CA ARG A 236 49.04 1.50 94.49
C ARG A 236 48.15 2.05 93.38
N MET A 237 47.92 3.37 93.33
CA MET A 237 47.13 4.05 92.28
C MET A 237 47.96 4.45 91.04
N ALA A 238 49.29 4.43 91.14
CA ALA A 238 50.23 4.77 90.07
C ALA A 238 50.67 3.51 89.30
#